data_AF-A0A938YW89-F1
#
_entry.id   AF-A0A938YW89-F1
#
_cell.length_a   1.000
_cell.length_b   1.000
_cell.length_c   1.000
_cell.angle_alpha   90.00
_cell.angle_beta   90.00
_cell.angle_gamma   90.00
#
_symmetry.space_group_name_H-M   'P 1'
#
loop_
_entity.id
_entity.type
_entity.pdbx_description
1 polymer ?
#
loop_
_entity_poly.entity_id
_entity_poly.type
_entity_poly.pdbx_seq_one_letter_code
_entity_poly.pdbx_strand_id
1 'polypeptide(L)'
;MALTKECKQEMEHLLTLVERQKQYRTGVVFPSRMNNYFYDAGTGNILRLQDEVYRLLKAIFSPQATVKTVMQAFSEEAPNKVEAFLRNTAQMNLLRMPPLETLCCDYHEDICQQIDHNLAQLILEVTQRCNFRCKYCIYNSSYEGNHDFSAANMSWDTAKQAIDYLFAHSAERKNIYLTFYGGEPLLQFDLIKQATLYAQNLATQESRNLYFNLTTNLSLMTAEMARFFADIPNFSLTVSIDGLQECNSCRVYADGRPTISDAERGMHYVCHAFREAGKGLTISSVLTPPFDYDKLDRINAYFENFPELPKETSIVITYPSDGTYDCEAYTKRVYNNPRYWDLGSYDPLAKWQLTQAIRHSLSWDSTNNLYFRALVDSMMRIKNRFASEEPALRTSRIEACCVPGVR
;
A
#
# COMPACT_ATOMS: atom_id res chain seq x y z
N MET A 1 48.27 -3.97 -9.71
CA MET A 1 48.10 -4.65 -8.41
C MET A 1 48.19 -6.15 -8.59
N ALA A 2 48.86 -6.87 -7.68
CA ALA A 2 48.84 -8.33 -7.67
C ALA A 2 47.62 -8.84 -6.87
N LEU A 3 46.44 -8.85 -7.48
CA LEU A 3 45.23 -9.47 -6.90
C LEU A 3 45.36 -11.00 -6.86
N THR A 4 44.71 -11.64 -5.88
CA THR A 4 44.56 -13.11 -5.86
C THR A 4 43.79 -13.60 -7.08
N LYS A 5 43.85 -14.91 -7.36
CA LYS A 5 43.12 -15.50 -8.47
C LYS A 5 41.61 -15.32 -8.31
N GLU A 6 41.09 -15.52 -7.10
CA GLU A 6 39.65 -15.36 -6.80
C GLU A 6 39.21 -13.91 -7.00
N CYS A 7 40.00 -12.94 -6.51
CA CYS A 7 39.65 -11.52 -6.67
C CYS A 7 39.67 -11.09 -8.14
N LYS A 8 40.57 -11.63 -8.97
CA LYS A 8 40.57 -11.37 -10.42
C LYS A 8 39.31 -11.90 -11.10
N GLN A 9 38.89 -13.11 -10.75
CA GLN A 9 37.66 -13.72 -11.27
C GLN A 9 36.42 -12.93 -10.85
N GLU A 10 36.36 -12.51 -9.59
CA GLU A 10 35.27 -11.66 -9.10
C GLU A 10 35.23 -10.31 -9.83
N MET A 11 36.39 -9.67 -10.01
CA MET A 11 36.46 -8.41 -10.74
C MET A 11 35.96 -8.57 -12.18
N GLU A 12 36.36 -9.64 -12.88
CA GLU A 12 35.89 -9.95 -14.23
C GLU A 12 34.36 -10.15 -14.28
N HIS A 13 33.78 -10.84 -13.29
CA HIS A 13 32.32 -10.97 -13.15
C HIS A 13 31.63 -9.61 -13.03
N LEU A 14 32.12 -8.74 -12.14
CA LEU A 14 31.55 -7.40 -11.95
C LEU A 14 31.64 -6.53 -13.20
N LEU A 15 32.78 -6.57 -13.90
CA LEU A 15 32.95 -5.84 -15.16
C LEU A 15 32.03 -6.38 -16.26
N THR A 16 31.81 -7.70 -16.30
CA THR A 16 30.86 -8.32 -17.24
C THR A 16 29.42 -7.87 -16.97
N LEU A 17 29.03 -7.70 -15.70
CA LEU A 17 27.72 -7.13 -15.37
C LEU A 17 27.57 -5.73 -15.95
N VAL A 18 28.59 -4.88 -15.79
CA VAL A 18 28.59 -3.49 -16.27
C VAL A 18 28.59 -3.44 -17.80
N GLU A 19 29.43 -4.25 -18.44
CA GLU A 19 29.50 -4.36 -19.90
C GLU A 19 28.15 -4.74 -20.52
N ARG A 20 27.42 -5.66 -19.88
CA ARG A 20 26.10 -6.13 -20.32
C ARG A 20 24.93 -5.31 -19.79
N GLN A 21 25.20 -4.22 -19.05
CA GLN A 21 24.21 -3.41 -18.35
C GLN A 21 23.26 -4.22 -17.44
N LYS A 22 23.77 -5.31 -16.85
CA LYS A 22 23.01 -6.22 -15.99
C LYS A 22 23.11 -5.86 -14.51
N GLN A 23 23.96 -4.94 -14.09
CA GLN A 23 24.10 -4.54 -12.68
C GLN A 23 22.79 -4.06 -12.05
N TYR A 24 21.90 -3.38 -12.77
CA TYR A 24 20.66 -2.82 -12.19
C TYR A 24 19.66 -3.88 -11.72
N ARG A 25 19.78 -5.12 -12.21
CA ARG A 25 18.92 -6.24 -11.77
C ARG A 25 19.42 -6.89 -10.49
N THR A 26 20.68 -6.62 -10.11
CA THR A 26 21.33 -7.35 -9.01
C THR A 26 21.16 -6.65 -7.67
N GLY A 27 20.69 -5.39 -7.65
CA GLY A 27 20.42 -4.68 -6.41
C GLY A 27 20.23 -3.19 -6.59
N VAL A 28 20.22 -2.46 -5.46
CA VAL A 28 20.20 -1.00 -5.44
C VAL A 28 21.11 -0.47 -4.34
N VAL A 29 21.88 0.56 -4.68
CA VAL A 29 22.77 1.28 -3.77
C VAL A 29 22.09 2.57 -3.36
N PHE A 30 21.86 2.76 -2.06
CA PHE A 30 21.10 3.91 -1.56
C PHE A 30 21.68 4.44 -0.23
N PRO A 31 21.66 5.77 -0.02
CA PRO A 31 22.03 6.37 1.26
C PRO A 31 20.82 6.47 2.20
N SER A 32 21.09 6.56 3.50
CA SER A 32 20.21 7.19 4.49
C SER A 32 20.87 8.46 5.02
N ARG A 33 20.22 9.13 5.99
CA ARG A 33 20.78 10.34 6.62
C ARG A 33 22.12 10.10 7.35
N MET A 34 22.40 8.87 7.76
CA MET A 34 23.59 8.56 8.57
C MET A 34 24.51 7.49 7.97
N ASN A 35 24.02 6.66 7.06
CA ASN A 35 24.77 5.51 6.58
C ASN A 35 24.49 5.25 5.10
N ASN A 36 25.39 4.50 4.47
CA ASN A 36 25.24 4.02 3.11
C ASN A 36 24.79 2.56 3.11
N TYR A 37 23.96 2.16 2.15
CA TYR A 37 23.43 0.81 2.06
C TYR A 37 23.48 0.24 0.64
N PHE A 38 23.54 -1.09 0.58
CA PHE A 38 23.27 -1.88 -0.60
C PHE A 38 22.17 -2.90 -0.29
N TYR A 39 21.10 -2.87 -1.08
CA TYR A 39 20.15 -3.97 -1.13
C TYR A 39 20.55 -4.90 -2.27
N ASP A 40 20.94 -6.13 -1.93
CA ASP A 40 21.24 -7.17 -2.91
C ASP A 40 19.95 -7.91 -3.27
N ALA A 41 19.55 -7.84 -4.53
CA ALA A 41 18.28 -8.42 -4.96
C ALA A 41 18.31 -9.96 -4.95
N GLY A 42 19.47 -10.58 -5.20
CA GLY A 42 19.61 -12.02 -5.29
C GLY A 42 19.43 -12.71 -3.94
N THR A 43 20.02 -12.15 -2.90
CA THR A 43 19.97 -12.67 -1.53
C THR A 43 18.92 -11.98 -0.66
N GLY A 44 18.41 -10.82 -1.06
CA GLY A 44 17.50 -9.98 -0.27
C GLY A 44 18.16 -9.29 0.94
N ASN A 45 19.49 -9.38 1.05
CA ASN A 45 20.24 -8.77 2.13
C ASN A 45 20.33 -7.24 1.98
N ILE A 46 20.24 -6.53 3.10
CA ILE A 46 20.49 -5.09 3.20
C ILE A 46 21.78 -4.93 3.99
N LEU A 47 22.83 -4.46 3.31
CA LEU A 47 24.16 -4.31 3.88
C LEU A 47 24.42 -2.85 4.17
N ARG A 48 24.87 -2.55 5.39
CA ARG A 48 25.45 -1.24 5.71
C ARG A 48 26.87 -1.16 5.17
N LEU A 49 27.17 -0.12 4.42
CA LEU A 49 28.41 0.05 3.69
C LEU A 49 29.33 1.07 4.38
N GLN A 50 30.63 0.81 4.28
CA GLN A 50 31.66 1.82 4.48
C GLN A 50 31.75 2.71 3.24
N ASP A 51 32.28 3.93 3.38
CA ASP A 51 32.29 4.93 2.31
C ASP A 51 33.08 4.46 1.07
N GLU A 52 34.19 3.75 1.26
CA GLU A 52 34.95 3.17 0.15
C GLU A 52 34.14 2.14 -0.64
N VAL A 53 33.39 1.27 0.05
CA VAL A 53 32.55 0.26 -0.61
C VAL A 53 31.38 0.93 -1.32
N TYR A 54 30.81 1.97 -0.72
CA TYR A 54 29.76 2.76 -1.33
C TYR A 54 30.25 3.43 -2.63
N ARG A 55 31.44 4.02 -2.65
CA ARG A 55 32.02 4.62 -3.86
C ARG A 55 32.23 3.59 -4.97
N LEU A 56 32.78 2.42 -4.64
CA LEU A 56 32.97 1.31 -5.59
C LEU A 56 31.64 0.84 -6.18
N LEU A 57 30.63 0.59 -5.34
CA LEU A 57 29.30 0.21 -5.80
C LEU A 57 28.62 1.33 -6.59
N LYS A 58 28.77 2.60 -6.22
CA LYS A 58 28.25 3.74 -6.99
C LYS A 58 28.88 3.85 -8.37
N ALA A 59 30.16 3.51 -8.53
CA ALA A 59 30.81 3.45 -9.83
C ALA A 59 30.21 2.34 -10.71
N ILE A 60 29.92 1.17 -10.13
CA ILE A 60 29.27 0.04 -10.82
C ILE A 60 27.83 0.38 -11.24
N PHE A 61 27.04 0.96 -10.32
CA PHE A 61 25.62 1.28 -10.52
C PHE A 61 25.36 2.67 -11.14
N SER A 62 26.39 3.36 -11.60
CA SER A 62 26.21 4.64 -12.29
C SER A 62 25.48 4.44 -13.62
N PRO A 63 24.46 5.26 -13.97
CA PRO A 63 23.78 5.20 -15.27
C PRO A 63 24.74 5.28 -16.48
N GLN A 64 25.91 5.89 -16.29
CA GLN A 64 26.97 6.03 -17.29
C GLN A 64 28.16 5.08 -17.06
N ALA A 65 28.00 4.04 -16.22
CA ALA A 65 29.05 3.09 -15.92
C ALA A 65 29.51 2.34 -17.19
N THR A 66 30.82 2.29 -17.38
CA THR A 66 31.51 1.47 -18.37
C THR A 66 32.60 0.66 -17.68
N VAL A 67 33.10 -0.39 -18.34
CA VAL A 67 34.26 -1.15 -17.85
C VAL A 67 35.42 -0.21 -17.51
N LYS A 68 35.68 0.79 -18.36
CA LYS A 68 36.76 1.77 -18.15
C LYS A 68 36.55 2.62 -16.90
N THR A 69 35.34 3.16 -16.69
CA THR A 69 35.07 4.04 -15.53
C THR A 69 35.09 3.25 -14.22
N VAL A 70 34.64 2.00 -14.23
CA VAL A 70 34.70 1.12 -13.05
C VAL A 70 36.14 0.73 -12.72
N MET A 71 36.93 0.36 -13.73
CA MET A 71 38.36 0.09 -13.57
C MET A 71 39.14 1.30 -13.07
N GLN A 72 38.77 2.51 -13.52
CA GLN A 72 39.33 3.74 -12.99
C GLN A 72 39.01 3.91 -11.51
N ALA A 73 37.75 3.76 -11.10
CA ALA A 73 37.35 3.84 -9.68
C ALA A 73 38.08 2.80 -8.81
N PHE A 74 38.29 1.58 -9.34
CA PHE A 74 39.06 0.54 -8.64
C PHE A 74 40.55 0.92 -8.53
N SER A 75 41.09 1.66 -9.49
CA SER A 75 42.49 2.10 -9.47
C SER A 75 42.73 3.30 -8.56
N GLU A 76 41.70 4.11 -8.32
CA GLU A 76 41.73 5.28 -7.43
C GLU A 76 41.63 4.89 -5.95
N GLU A 77 41.10 3.70 -5.64
CA GLU A 77 40.98 3.18 -4.28
C GLU A 77 42.23 2.40 -3.83
N ALA A 78 42.42 2.28 -2.52
CA ALA A 78 43.56 1.56 -1.96
C ALA A 78 43.52 0.06 -2.32
N PRO A 79 44.65 -0.54 -2.76
CA PRO A 79 44.69 -1.92 -3.24
C PRO A 79 44.04 -2.97 -2.33
N ASN A 80 44.33 -2.88 -1.04
CA ASN A 80 43.80 -3.76 -0.01
C ASN A 80 42.29 -3.60 0.21
N LYS A 81 41.74 -2.42 -0.05
CA LYS A 81 40.30 -2.14 0.05
C LYS A 81 39.53 -2.75 -1.12
N VAL A 82 40.07 -2.64 -2.33
CA VAL A 82 39.50 -3.29 -3.53
C VAL A 82 39.55 -4.80 -3.38
N GLU A 83 40.66 -5.35 -2.91
CA GLU A 83 40.77 -6.80 -2.65
C GLU A 83 39.77 -7.27 -1.58
N ALA A 84 39.61 -6.51 -0.49
CA ALA A 84 38.61 -6.81 0.52
C ALA A 84 37.17 -6.73 -0.02
N PHE A 85 36.87 -5.73 -0.85
CA PHE A 85 35.57 -5.60 -1.51
C PHE A 85 35.27 -6.83 -2.37
N LEU A 86 36.18 -7.20 -3.29
CA LEU A 86 36.04 -8.35 -4.18
C LEU A 86 35.91 -9.66 -3.40
N ARG A 87 36.75 -9.87 -2.39
CA ARG A 87 36.66 -11.06 -1.54
C ARG A 87 35.30 -11.14 -0.84
N ASN A 88 34.80 -10.03 -0.31
CA ASN A 88 33.53 -10.02 0.42
C ASN A 88 32.33 -10.22 -0.53
N THR A 89 32.32 -9.61 -1.72
CA THR A 89 31.23 -9.83 -2.70
C THR A 89 31.18 -11.29 -3.14
N ALA A 90 32.35 -11.91 -3.37
CA ALA A 90 32.44 -13.32 -3.70
C ALA A 90 31.97 -14.23 -2.55
N GLN A 91 32.47 -13.99 -1.32
CA GLN A 91 32.15 -14.81 -0.15
C GLN A 91 30.67 -14.73 0.26
N MET A 92 30.03 -13.59 0.05
CA MET A 92 28.63 -13.36 0.41
C MET A 92 27.67 -13.58 -0.76
N ASN A 93 28.17 -14.11 -1.90
CA ASN A 93 27.41 -14.32 -3.14
C ASN A 93 26.64 -13.07 -3.62
N LEU A 94 27.17 -11.87 -3.40
CA LEU A 94 26.50 -10.63 -3.78
C LEU A 94 26.56 -10.43 -5.30
N LEU A 95 25.60 -9.67 -5.83
CA LEU A 95 25.54 -9.30 -7.24
C LEU A 95 25.39 -10.51 -8.18
N ARG A 96 24.85 -11.62 -7.65
CA ARG A 96 24.68 -12.90 -8.37
C ARG A 96 23.21 -13.29 -8.53
N MET A 97 22.32 -12.31 -8.71
CA MET A 97 20.92 -12.56 -9.04
C MET A 97 20.82 -13.49 -10.28
N PRO A 98 20.23 -14.70 -10.14
CA PRO A 98 20.15 -15.64 -11.25
C PRO A 98 19.48 -15.01 -12.49
N PRO A 99 19.83 -15.43 -13.72
CA PRO A 99 19.18 -14.94 -14.93
C PRO A 99 17.67 -15.21 -14.88
N LEU A 100 16.90 -14.24 -15.34
CA LEU A 100 15.47 -14.43 -15.57
C LEU A 100 15.33 -15.10 -16.93
N GLU A 101 15.16 -16.42 -16.92
CA GLU A 101 15.02 -17.22 -18.14
C GLU A 101 13.58 -17.22 -18.66
N THR A 102 12.62 -17.31 -17.73
CA THR A 102 11.18 -17.33 -18.02
C THR A 102 10.45 -16.42 -17.04
N LEU A 103 9.55 -15.58 -17.58
CA LEU A 103 8.50 -14.93 -16.79
C LEU A 103 7.32 -15.91 -16.70
N CYS A 104 7.08 -16.44 -15.52
CA CYS A 104 5.90 -17.21 -15.20
C CYS A 104 4.86 -16.26 -14.60
N CYS A 105 3.63 -16.27 -15.08
CA CYS A 105 2.54 -15.79 -14.24
C CYS A 105 2.34 -16.81 -13.11
N ASP A 106 1.90 -16.39 -11.92
CA ASP A 106 1.41 -17.32 -10.89
C ASP A 106 0.12 -18.06 -11.32
N TYR A 107 -0.38 -17.78 -12.53
CA TYR A 107 -1.32 -18.64 -13.20
C TYR A 107 -0.61 -19.91 -13.64
N HIS A 108 -0.87 -20.95 -12.85
CA HIS A 108 -0.69 -22.36 -13.15
C HIS A 108 -1.00 -22.67 -14.62
N GLU A 109 -0.44 -23.77 -15.11
CA GLU A 109 -0.80 -24.39 -16.40
C GLU A 109 -2.32 -24.63 -16.57
N ASP A 110 -3.12 -24.46 -15.50
CA ASP A 110 -4.58 -24.62 -15.45
C ASP A 110 -5.31 -23.38 -14.88
N ILE A 111 -5.29 -22.27 -15.64
CA ILE A 111 -6.05 -21.05 -15.30
C ILE A 111 -7.56 -21.30 -15.18
N CYS A 112 -8.09 -22.24 -15.96
CA CYS A 112 -9.50 -22.61 -15.93
C CYS A 112 -9.89 -23.19 -14.57
N GLN A 113 -9.13 -24.17 -14.08
CA GLN A 113 -9.38 -24.77 -12.76
C GLN A 113 -9.25 -23.74 -11.61
N GLN A 114 -8.31 -22.80 -11.72
CA GLN A 114 -8.13 -21.74 -10.72
C GLN A 114 -9.31 -20.76 -10.67
N ILE A 115 -9.83 -20.35 -11.83
CA ILE A 115 -11.04 -19.52 -11.90
C ILE A 115 -12.23 -20.29 -11.32
N ASP A 116 -12.31 -21.59 -11.59
CA ASP A 116 -13.46 -22.39 -11.21
C ASP A 116 -13.48 -22.82 -9.73
N HIS A 117 -12.35 -22.81 -9.02
CA HIS A 117 -12.27 -23.35 -7.65
C HIS A 117 -11.56 -22.46 -6.62
N ASN A 118 -10.87 -21.40 -7.04
CA ASN A 118 -9.96 -20.65 -6.19
C ASN A 118 -10.34 -19.16 -6.00
N LEU A 119 -11.61 -18.80 -6.23
CA LEU A 119 -12.10 -17.44 -6.02
C LEU A 119 -11.97 -17.04 -4.53
N ALA A 120 -11.22 -15.97 -4.27
CA ALA A 120 -10.94 -15.53 -2.90
C ALA A 120 -11.88 -14.41 -2.43
N GLN A 121 -12.23 -13.47 -3.31
CA GLN A 121 -12.97 -12.27 -2.96
C GLN A 121 -14.05 -11.96 -3.99
N LEU A 122 -15.22 -11.57 -3.50
CA LEU A 122 -16.29 -10.98 -4.29
C LEU A 122 -16.51 -9.53 -3.82
N ILE A 123 -16.54 -8.59 -4.76
CA ILE A 123 -16.90 -7.19 -4.49
C ILE A 123 -18.25 -6.92 -5.14
N LEU A 124 -19.25 -6.58 -4.32
CA LEU A 124 -20.58 -6.20 -4.78
C LEU A 124 -20.69 -4.68 -4.81
N GLU A 125 -20.75 -4.12 -6.02
CA GLU A 125 -21.15 -2.73 -6.22
C GLU A 125 -22.67 -2.62 -6.03
N VAL A 126 -23.13 -2.42 -4.80
CA VAL A 126 -24.58 -2.50 -4.49
C VAL A 126 -25.37 -1.34 -5.09
N THR A 127 -24.70 -0.23 -5.41
CA THR A 127 -25.30 0.94 -6.07
C THR A 127 -24.24 1.81 -6.74
N GLN A 128 -24.60 2.41 -7.87
CA GLN A 128 -23.82 3.48 -8.51
C GLN A 128 -24.22 4.88 -8.04
N ARG A 129 -25.20 4.97 -7.13
CA ARG A 129 -25.64 6.23 -6.52
C ARG A 129 -24.69 6.60 -5.40
N CYS A 130 -24.36 7.89 -5.32
CA CYS A 130 -23.73 8.49 -4.15
C CYS A 130 -24.48 9.78 -3.81
N ASN A 131 -24.67 10.05 -2.51
CA ASN A 131 -25.20 11.32 -2.03
C ASN A 131 -24.13 12.43 -2.01
N PHE A 132 -22.84 12.07 -2.11
CA PHE A 132 -21.72 13.03 -2.19
C PHE A 132 -21.29 13.28 -3.64
N ARG A 133 -20.60 14.39 -3.88
CA ARG A 133 -19.85 14.74 -5.10
C ARG A 133 -18.44 15.18 -4.70
N CYS A 134 -17.68 14.24 -4.12
CA CYS A 134 -16.32 14.53 -3.70
C CYS A 134 -15.48 14.99 -4.90
N LYS A 135 -14.77 16.11 -4.76
CA LYS A 135 -14.02 16.73 -5.85
C LYS A 135 -12.88 15.86 -6.38
N TYR A 136 -12.35 14.97 -5.55
CA TYR A 136 -11.26 14.04 -5.89
C TYR A 136 -11.76 12.61 -6.20
N CYS A 137 -13.08 12.41 -6.30
CA CYS A 137 -13.65 11.08 -6.51
C CYS A 137 -13.21 10.50 -7.85
N ILE A 138 -12.89 9.21 -7.87
CA ILE A 138 -12.59 8.47 -9.09
C ILE A 138 -13.83 8.23 -9.95
N TYR A 139 -15.03 8.23 -9.35
CA TYR A 139 -16.31 8.18 -10.06
C TYR A 139 -16.76 9.62 -10.30
N ASN A 140 -16.19 10.27 -11.30
CA ASN A 140 -16.56 11.62 -11.68
C ASN A 140 -16.43 11.71 -13.20
N SER A 141 -17.40 12.33 -13.88
CA SER A 141 -17.37 12.68 -15.30
C SER A 141 -16.03 13.24 -15.82
N SER A 142 -15.23 13.89 -14.98
CA SER A 142 -13.92 14.46 -15.35
C SER A 142 -12.77 13.44 -15.37
N TYR A 143 -12.99 12.21 -14.89
CA TYR A 143 -11.99 11.14 -14.84
C TYR A 143 -12.38 10.01 -15.80
N GLU A 144 -11.65 9.87 -16.91
CA GLU A 144 -11.96 8.91 -17.98
C GLU A 144 -11.78 7.44 -17.55
N GLY A 145 -11.06 7.18 -16.46
CA GLY A 145 -10.69 5.82 -16.06
C GLY A 145 -11.80 5.02 -15.36
N ASN A 146 -12.97 5.61 -15.07
CA ASN A 146 -14.11 4.92 -14.45
C ASN A 146 -15.45 5.46 -15.00
N HIS A 147 -16.54 4.76 -14.67
CA HIS A 147 -17.89 5.25 -14.99
C HIS A 147 -18.26 6.47 -14.14
N ASP A 148 -19.24 7.25 -14.63
CA ASP A 148 -19.83 8.36 -13.88
C ASP A 148 -20.90 7.87 -12.89
N PHE A 149 -21.36 8.76 -12.01
CA PHE A 149 -22.48 8.49 -11.11
C PHE A 149 -23.75 8.14 -11.88
N SER A 150 -24.46 7.10 -11.44
CA SER A 150 -25.73 6.69 -12.05
C SER A 150 -26.80 6.37 -11.00
N ALA A 151 -28.03 6.15 -11.45
CA ALA A 151 -29.14 5.75 -10.60
C ALA A 151 -29.25 4.22 -10.38
N ALA A 152 -28.33 3.43 -10.93
CA ALA A 152 -28.40 1.97 -10.90
C ALA A 152 -28.22 1.41 -9.49
N ASN A 153 -29.04 0.42 -9.12
CA ASN A 153 -28.94 -0.35 -7.89
C ASN A 153 -28.93 -1.83 -8.23
N MET A 154 -28.18 -2.61 -7.45
CA MET A 154 -28.18 -4.06 -7.55
C MET A 154 -29.51 -4.62 -6.99
N SER A 155 -30.07 -5.63 -7.65
CA SER A 155 -31.23 -6.36 -7.13
C SER A 155 -30.80 -7.45 -6.14
N TRP A 156 -31.73 -7.90 -5.29
CA TRP A 156 -31.50 -9.06 -4.44
C TRP A 156 -31.12 -10.31 -5.24
N ASP A 157 -31.82 -10.58 -6.35
CA ASP A 157 -31.57 -11.78 -7.17
C ASP A 157 -30.14 -11.79 -7.73
N THR A 158 -29.64 -10.63 -8.19
CA THR A 158 -28.26 -10.49 -8.65
C THR A 158 -27.26 -10.68 -7.52
N ALA A 159 -27.48 -10.05 -6.37
CA ALA A 159 -26.59 -10.20 -5.20
C ALA A 159 -26.54 -11.67 -4.73
N LYS A 160 -27.69 -12.34 -4.66
CA LYS A 160 -27.79 -13.75 -4.29
C LYS A 160 -27.04 -14.64 -5.27
N GLN A 161 -27.26 -14.47 -6.58
CA GLN A 161 -26.56 -15.25 -7.61
C GLN A 161 -25.04 -15.06 -7.54
N ALA A 162 -24.57 -13.84 -7.30
CA ALA A 162 -23.15 -13.55 -7.14
C ALA A 162 -22.56 -14.22 -5.88
N ILE A 163 -23.30 -14.23 -4.76
CA ILE A 163 -22.90 -14.94 -3.54
C ILE A 163 -22.86 -16.46 -3.78
N ASP A 164 -23.90 -17.03 -4.40
CA ASP A 164 -23.92 -18.45 -4.75
C ASP A 164 -22.73 -18.83 -5.63
N TYR A 165 -22.38 -17.95 -6.59
CA TYR A 165 -21.20 -18.09 -7.43
C TYR A 165 -19.91 -18.09 -6.59
N LEU A 166 -19.76 -17.20 -5.61
CA LEU A 166 -18.60 -17.20 -4.71
C LEU A 166 -18.45 -18.53 -3.99
N PHE A 167 -19.52 -19.06 -3.41
CA PHE A 167 -19.44 -20.33 -2.67
C PHE A 167 -19.12 -21.52 -3.60
N ALA A 168 -19.72 -21.57 -4.79
CA ALA A 168 -19.47 -22.62 -5.77
C ALA A 168 -18.03 -22.62 -6.32
N HIS A 169 -17.42 -21.44 -6.49
CA HIS A 169 -16.11 -21.30 -7.15
C HIS A 169 -14.94 -21.02 -6.20
N SER A 170 -15.12 -21.31 -4.91
CA SER A 170 -14.09 -21.09 -3.89
C SER A 170 -13.76 -22.35 -3.09
N ALA A 171 -14.12 -23.54 -3.58
CA ALA A 171 -14.03 -24.80 -2.83
C ALA A 171 -12.65 -25.08 -2.19
N GLU A 172 -11.54 -24.60 -2.78
CA GLU A 172 -10.19 -24.77 -2.24
C GLU A 172 -9.82 -23.76 -1.12
N ARG A 173 -10.69 -22.79 -0.84
CA ARG A 173 -10.42 -21.68 0.11
C ARG A 173 -11.17 -21.86 1.41
N LYS A 174 -10.44 -22.00 2.52
CA LYS A 174 -11.04 -21.91 3.85
C LYS A 174 -11.51 -20.49 4.20
N ASN A 175 -10.80 -19.47 3.73
CA ASN A 175 -11.09 -18.05 3.96
C ASN A 175 -11.61 -17.41 2.66
N ILE A 176 -12.78 -16.78 2.72
CA ILE A 176 -13.39 -16.05 1.61
C ILE A 176 -13.85 -14.65 2.06
N TYR A 177 -13.85 -13.69 1.13
CA TYR A 177 -14.10 -12.29 1.42
C TYR A 177 -15.28 -11.76 0.61
N LEU A 178 -16.28 -11.17 1.27
CA LEU A 178 -17.39 -10.46 0.63
C LEU A 178 -17.30 -8.97 0.94
N THR A 179 -17.08 -8.15 -0.08
CA THR A 179 -16.93 -6.70 0.07
C THR A 179 -18.12 -5.99 -0.53
N PHE A 180 -18.69 -5.05 0.21
CA PHE A 180 -19.74 -4.16 -0.27
C PHE A 180 -19.12 -2.81 -0.65
N TYR A 181 -19.39 -2.38 -1.87
CA TYR A 181 -18.88 -1.14 -2.45
C TYR A 181 -19.98 -0.42 -3.25
N GLY A 182 -19.62 0.65 -3.95
CA GLY A 182 -20.55 1.46 -4.73
C GLY A 182 -20.24 2.94 -4.62
N GLY A 183 -21.19 3.78 -5.02
CA GLY A 183 -21.13 5.21 -4.75
C GLY A 183 -21.23 5.50 -3.25
N GLU A 184 -22.40 5.25 -2.65
CA GLU A 184 -22.59 5.19 -1.20
C GLU A 184 -23.41 3.93 -0.85
N PRO A 185 -22.77 2.86 -0.38
CA PRO A 185 -23.43 1.58 -0.18
C PRO A 185 -24.53 1.59 0.89
N LEU A 186 -24.50 2.50 1.89
CA LEU A 186 -25.57 2.58 2.88
C LEU A 186 -26.93 3.03 2.30
N LEU A 187 -26.97 3.56 1.07
CA LEU A 187 -28.22 3.75 0.34
C LEU A 187 -28.96 2.43 0.07
N GLN A 188 -28.28 1.29 0.18
CA GLN A 188 -28.80 -0.07 -0.01
C GLN A 188 -28.58 -0.93 1.23
N PHE A 189 -28.72 -0.35 2.44
CA PHE A 189 -28.52 -1.06 3.70
C PHE A 189 -29.35 -2.35 3.82
N ASP A 190 -30.62 -2.33 3.41
CA ASP A 190 -31.48 -3.52 3.48
C ASP A 190 -30.94 -4.68 2.62
N LEU A 191 -30.44 -4.37 1.42
CA LEU A 191 -29.80 -5.36 0.55
C LEU A 191 -28.51 -5.90 1.18
N ILE A 192 -27.67 -5.03 1.75
CA ILE A 192 -26.44 -5.43 2.46
C ILE A 192 -26.78 -6.36 3.62
N LYS A 193 -27.76 -5.99 4.44
CA LYS A 193 -28.22 -6.79 5.58
C LYS A 193 -28.69 -8.18 5.13
N GLN A 194 -29.52 -8.24 4.09
CA GLN A 194 -30.01 -9.49 3.53
C GLN A 194 -28.87 -10.37 2.97
N ALA A 195 -27.94 -9.77 2.22
CA ALA A 195 -26.78 -10.43 1.63
C ALA A 195 -25.82 -10.98 2.70
N THR A 196 -25.53 -10.19 3.74
CA THR A 196 -24.68 -10.60 4.85
C THR A 196 -25.26 -11.81 5.57
N LEU A 197 -26.53 -11.77 5.94
CA LEU A 197 -27.18 -12.88 6.67
C LEU A 197 -27.25 -14.16 5.80
N TYR A 198 -27.53 -14.01 4.51
CA TYR A 198 -27.53 -15.13 3.56
C TYR A 198 -26.15 -15.77 3.43
N ALA A 199 -25.11 -14.97 3.22
CA ALA A 199 -23.74 -15.46 3.08
C ALA A 199 -23.22 -16.10 4.38
N GLN A 200 -23.59 -15.58 5.56
CA GLN A 200 -23.26 -16.21 6.85
C GLN A 200 -23.90 -17.59 7.01
N ASN A 201 -25.16 -17.74 6.58
CA ASN A 201 -25.83 -19.04 6.62
C ASN A 201 -25.10 -20.06 5.75
N LEU A 202 -24.73 -19.70 4.51
CA LEU A 202 -23.94 -20.58 3.63
C LEU A 202 -22.57 -20.92 4.23
N ALA A 203 -21.85 -19.91 4.75
CA ALA A 203 -20.55 -20.13 5.38
C ALA A 203 -20.62 -21.09 6.58
N THR A 204 -21.70 -21.02 7.36
CA THR A 204 -21.93 -21.94 8.48
C THR A 204 -22.18 -23.37 7.98
N GLN A 205 -23.02 -23.54 6.96
CA GLN A 205 -23.33 -24.85 6.36
C GLN A 205 -22.09 -25.52 5.76
N GLU A 206 -21.22 -24.74 5.12
CA GLU A 206 -20.00 -25.22 4.46
C GLU A 206 -18.74 -25.16 5.35
N SER A 207 -18.87 -24.76 6.63
CA SER A 207 -17.73 -24.59 7.55
C SER A 207 -16.60 -23.67 7.02
N ARG A 208 -16.98 -22.55 6.38
CA ARG A 208 -16.08 -21.56 5.78
C ARG A 208 -15.86 -20.36 6.70
N ASN A 209 -14.67 -19.78 6.66
CA ASN A 209 -14.40 -18.50 7.31
C ASN A 209 -14.76 -17.37 6.35
N LEU A 210 -15.86 -16.68 6.61
CA LEU A 210 -16.31 -15.54 5.83
C LEU A 210 -15.90 -14.23 6.51
N TYR A 211 -15.33 -13.33 5.73
CA TYR A 211 -14.94 -11.99 6.12
C TYR A 211 -15.71 -10.97 5.30
N PHE A 212 -16.20 -9.91 5.94
CA PHE A 212 -16.91 -8.83 5.27
C PHE A 212 -16.10 -7.55 5.29
N ASN A 213 -16.24 -6.76 4.23
CA ASN A 213 -15.70 -5.39 4.16
C ASN A 213 -16.79 -4.44 3.65
N LEU A 214 -16.83 -3.22 4.19
CA LEU A 214 -17.69 -2.13 3.70
C LEU A 214 -16.90 -0.83 3.72
N THR A 215 -17.04 0.00 2.69
CA THR A 215 -16.55 1.39 2.71
C THR A 215 -17.73 2.35 2.66
N THR A 216 -17.84 3.28 3.60
CA THR A 216 -18.95 4.28 3.64
C THR A 216 -18.43 5.70 3.88
N ASN A 217 -19.16 6.68 3.38
CA ASN A 217 -18.96 8.10 3.65
C ASN A 217 -19.56 8.59 4.98
N LEU A 218 -20.14 7.67 5.77
CA LEU A 218 -20.72 7.86 7.12
C LEU A 218 -22.01 8.68 7.21
N SER A 219 -22.35 9.50 6.22
CA SER A 219 -23.47 10.47 6.36
C SER A 219 -24.85 9.85 6.63
N LEU A 220 -25.06 8.62 6.14
CA LEU A 220 -26.31 7.87 6.32
C LEU A 220 -26.28 6.90 7.50
N MET A 221 -25.14 6.78 8.19
CA MET A 221 -24.98 5.84 9.27
C MET A 221 -25.92 6.19 10.44
N THR A 222 -26.63 5.18 10.92
CA THR A 222 -27.47 5.26 12.13
C THR A 222 -26.92 4.34 13.21
N ALA A 223 -27.40 4.50 14.45
CA ALA A 223 -27.05 3.61 15.55
C ALA A 223 -27.43 2.14 15.26
N GLU A 224 -28.57 1.90 14.60
CA GLU A 224 -29.00 0.54 14.20
C GLU A 224 -28.03 -0.08 13.18
N MET A 225 -27.66 0.67 12.15
CA MET A 225 -26.72 0.21 11.13
C MET A 225 -25.35 -0.08 11.74
N ALA A 226 -24.84 0.83 12.57
CA ALA A 226 -23.56 0.66 13.27
C ALA A 226 -23.57 -0.59 14.17
N ARG A 227 -24.67 -0.80 14.92
CA ARG A 227 -24.83 -1.99 15.76
C ARG A 227 -24.86 -3.27 14.93
N PHE A 228 -25.60 -3.28 13.82
CA PHE A 228 -25.63 -4.41 12.90
C PHE A 228 -24.21 -4.82 12.46
N PHE A 229 -23.42 -3.88 11.93
CA PHE A 229 -22.04 -4.20 11.50
C PHE A 229 -21.13 -4.64 12.66
N ALA A 230 -21.29 -4.04 13.84
CA ALA A 230 -20.54 -4.41 15.03
C ALA A 230 -20.89 -5.84 15.52
N ASP A 231 -22.11 -6.31 15.32
CA ASP A 231 -22.55 -7.65 15.73
C ASP A 231 -22.13 -8.77 14.77
N ILE A 232 -21.90 -8.47 13.49
CA ILE A 232 -21.49 -9.48 12.51
C ILE A 232 -20.01 -9.88 12.73
N PRO A 233 -19.70 -11.17 12.99
CA PRO A 233 -18.31 -11.64 13.08
C PRO A 233 -17.50 -11.31 11.81
N ASN A 234 -16.21 -11.00 11.98
CA ASN A 234 -15.29 -10.72 10.88
C ASN A 234 -15.74 -9.61 9.90
N PHE A 235 -16.56 -8.66 10.36
CA PHE A 235 -16.97 -7.50 9.58
C PHE A 235 -16.01 -6.34 9.82
N SER A 236 -15.25 -5.98 8.78
CA SER A 236 -14.36 -4.81 8.80
C SER A 236 -15.06 -3.62 8.15
N LEU A 237 -14.99 -2.46 8.82
CA LEU A 237 -15.60 -1.24 8.33
C LEU A 237 -14.52 -0.21 8.01
N THR A 238 -14.49 0.23 6.76
CA THR A 238 -13.71 1.37 6.31
C THR A 238 -14.61 2.59 6.27
N VAL A 239 -14.24 3.63 6.98
CA VAL A 239 -15.00 4.87 7.04
C VAL A 239 -14.19 5.97 6.39
N SER A 240 -14.83 6.71 5.50
CA SER A 240 -14.16 7.75 4.75
C SER A 240 -14.40 9.08 5.49
N ILE A 241 -13.35 9.74 5.97
CA ILE A 241 -13.39 11.11 6.53
C ILE A 241 -12.00 11.75 6.42
N ASP A 242 -11.91 13.02 6.00
CA ASP A 242 -10.60 13.64 5.73
C ASP A 242 -10.03 14.45 6.91
N GLY A 243 -10.76 14.48 8.02
CA GLY A 243 -10.45 15.29 9.21
C GLY A 243 -11.45 16.41 9.42
N LEU A 244 -11.00 17.51 10.04
CA LEU A 244 -11.81 18.70 10.31
C LEU A 244 -12.41 19.32 9.03
N GLN A 245 -13.38 20.22 9.21
CA GLN A 245 -14.15 20.85 8.12
C GLN A 245 -13.28 21.37 6.96
N GLU A 246 -12.16 22.05 7.24
CA GLU A 246 -11.30 22.59 6.18
C GLU A 246 -10.59 21.47 5.38
N CYS A 247 -10.25 20.37 6.04
CA CYS A 247 -9.61 19.20 5.43
C CYS A 247 -10.62 18.38 4.63
N ASN A 248 -11.86 18.30 5.11
CA ASN A 248 -13.00 17.62 4.50
C ASN A 248 -13.73 18.47 3.43
N SER A 249 -13.20 19.65 3.09
CA SER A 249 -13.83 20.63 2.19
C SER A 249 -14.03 20.14 0.74
N CYS A 250 -13.31 19.10 0.33
CA CYS A 250 -13.49 18.48 -0.98
C CYS A 250 -14.63 17.44 -1.00
N ARG A 251 -15.18 17.08 0.15
CA ARG A 251 -16.30 16.14 0.28
C ARG A 251 -17.59 16.90 0.51
N VAL A 252 -18.31 17.13 -0.58
CA VAL A 252 -19.54 17.91 -0.58
C VAL A 252 -20.72 17.05 -0.99
N TYR A 253 -21.91 17.45 -0.58
CA TYR A 253 -23.14 16.93 -1.16
C TYR A 253 -23.26 17.36 -2.63
N ALA A 254 -24.22 16.76 -3.35
CA ALA A 254 -24.49 17.12 -4.74
C ALA A 254 -24.89 18.60 -4.94
N ASP A 255 -25.41 19.25 -3.90
CA ASP A 255 -25.74 20.67 -3.86
C ASP A 255 -24.57 21.57 -3.38
N GLY A 256 -23.39 21.00 -3.15
CA GLY A 256 -22.20 21.70 -2.70
C GLY A 256 -22.12 21.94 -1.18
N ARG A 257 -23.13 21.53 -0.40
CA ARG A 257 -23.07 21.69 1.07
C ARG A 257 -21.96 20.84 1.70
N PRO A 258 -21.32 21.30 2.80
CA PRO A 258 -20.36 20.50 3.54
C PRO A 258 -20.98 19.22 4.11
N THR A 259 -20.20 18.15 4.18
CA THR A 259 -20.67 16.83 4.66
C THR A 259 -20.19 16.46 6.06
N ILE A 260 -19.25 17.24 6.61
CA ILE A 260 -18.50 16.85 7.81
C ILE A 260 -19.39 16.57 9.03
N SER A 261 -20.42 17.39 9.28
CA SER A 261 -21.29 17.21 10.45
C SER A 261 -22.08 15.89 10.42
N ASP A 262 -22.57 15.48 9.24
CA ASP A 262 -23.27 14.22 9.08
C ASP A 262 -22.30 13.02 9.15
N ALA A 263 -21.10 13.18 8.59
CA ALA A 263 -20.05 12.16 8.67
C ALA A 263 -19.56 11.96 10.11
N GLU A 264 -19.34 13.02 10.88
CA GLU A 264 -18.95 12.95 12.30
C GLU A 264 -20.05 12.29 13.14
N ARG A 265 -21.33 12.63 12.92
CA ARG A 265 -22.45 11.92 13.56
C ARG A 265 -22.39 10.41 13.28
N GLY A 266 -22.16 10.03 12.03
CA GLY A 266 -21.98 8.64 11.66
C GLY A 266 -20.76 7.99 12.33
N MET A 267 -19.65 8.72 12.42
CA MET A 267 -18.43 8.27 13.10
C MET A 267 -18.69 7.96 14.56
N HIS A 268 -19.42 8.82 15.28
CA HIS A 268 -19.81 8.61 16.68
C HIS A 268 -20.59 7.31 16.86
N TYR A 269 -21.59 7.04 16.00
CA TYR A 269 -22.36 5.77 16.07
C TYR A 269 -21.47 4.54 15.85
N VAL A 270 -20.59 4.57 14.84
CA VAL A 270 -19.68 3.46 14.56
C VAL A 270 -18.70 3.25 15.71
N CYS A 271 -18.04 4.31 16.17
CA CYS A 271 -17.06 4.26 17.23
C CYS A 271 -17.68 3.66 18.51
N HIS A 272 -18.87 4.11 18.89
CA HIS A 272 -19.60 3.56 20.03
C HIS A 272 -19.85 2.05 19.88
N ALA A 273 -20.48 1.63 18.78
CA ALA A 273 -20.85 0.23 18.55
C ALA A 273 -19.63 -0.70 18.42
N PHE A 274 -18.59 -0.27 17.71
CA PHE A 274 -17.37 -1.06 17.50
C PHE A 274 -16.54 -1.16 18.77
N ARG A 275 -16.47 -0.09 19.58
CA ARG A 275 -15.81 -0.13 20.89
C ARG A 275 -16.49 -1.13 21.84
N GLU A 276 -17.82 -1.14 21.89
CA GLU A 276 -18.56 -2.13 22.69
C GLU A 276 -18.34 -3.58 22.22
N ALA A 277 -18.21 -3.77 20.91
CA ALA A 277 -17.92 -5.09 20.32
C ALA A 277 -16.44 -5.49 20.40
N GLY A 278 -15.55 -4.63 20.92
CA GLY A 278 -14.11 -4.88 20.97
C GLY A 278 -13.45 -4.93 19.59
N LYS A 279 -13.95 -4.14 18.63
CA LYS A 279 -13.46 -4.08 17.25
C LYS A 279 -12.80 -2.75 16.91
N GLY A 280 -11.77 -2.79 16.08
CA GLY A 280 -11.21 -1.63 15.38
C GLY A 280 -11.97 -1.29 14.10
N LEU A 281 -11.70 -0.11 13.55
CA LEU A 281 -12.17 0.33 12.23
C LEU A 281 -11.00 0.86 11.40
N THR A 282 -11.20 1.02 10.10
CA THR A 282 -10.21 1.65 9.22
C THR A 282 -10.73 3.01 8.81
N ILE A 283 -9.96 4.06 9.06
CA ILE A 283 -10.25 5.40 8.55
C ILE A 283 -9.48 5.58 7.24
N SER A 284 -10.19 5.96 6.18
CA SER A 284 -9.60 6.39 4.91
C SER A 284 -9.76 7.91 4.76
N SER A 285 -8.64 8.60 4.61
CA SER A 285 -8.55 10.06 4.47
C SER A 285 -7.79 10.42 3.19
N VAL A 286 -8.35 11.34 2.40
CA VAL A 286 -7.66 11.86 1.22
C VAL A 286 -7.09 13.25 1.54
N LEU A 287 -5.77 13.34 1.60
CA LEU A 287 -5.05 14.58 1.81
C LEU A 287 -5.08 15.43 0.55
N THR A 288 -5.94 16.43 0.53
CA THR A 288 -5.99 17.45 -0.53
C THR A 288 -5.03 18.61 -0.23
N PRO A 289 -4.68 19.47 -1.21
CA PRO A 289 -3.93 20.68 -0.94
C PRO A 289 -4.61 21.57 0.14
N PRO A 290 -3.85 22.35 0.92
CA PRO A 290 -2.38 22.38 0.94
C PRO A 290 -1.76 21.15 1.62
N PHE A 291 -0.65 20.63 1.09
CA PHE A 291 0.10 19.49 1.66
C PHE A 291 1.13 19.92 2.72
N ASP A 292 0.83 20.97 3.49
CA ASP A 292 1.74 21.48 4.49
C ASP A 292 1.65 20.71 5.82
N TYR A 293 2.65 20.92 6.67
CA TYR A 293 2.72 20.23 7.96
C TYR A 293 1.65 20.72 8.93
N ASP A 294 1.22 21.98 8.81
CA ASP A 294 0.20 22.55 9.70
C ASP A 294 -1.16 21.86 9.47
N LYS A 295 -1.51 21.56 8.21
CA LYS A 295 -2.70 20.75 7.88
C LYS A 295 -2.56 19.33 8.41
N LEU A 296 -1.41 18.69 8.23
CA LEU A 296 -1.17 17.34 8.73
C LEU A 296 -1.24 17.26 10.26
N ASP A 297 -0.68 18.24 10.96
CA ASP A 297 -0.75 18.35 12.42
C ASP A 297 -2.21 18.51 12.89
N ARG A 298 -3.02 19.32 12.18
CA ARG A 298 -4.47 19.46 12.47
C ARG A 298 -5.25 18.15 12.24
N ILE A 299 -4.99 17.44 11.14
CA ILE A 299 -5.63 16.15 10.85
C ILE A 299 -5.21 15.11 11.91
N ASN A 300 -3.94 15.07 12.29
CA ASN A 300 -3.45 14.15 13.32
C ASN A 300 -4.12 14.42 14.66
N ALA A 301 -4.13 15.69 15.09
CA ALA A 301 -4.77 16.10 16.33
C ALA A 301 -6.27 15.80 16.32
N TYR A 302 -6.95 15.93 15.18
CA TYR A 302 -8.36 15.57 15.06
C TYR A 302 -8.61 14.10 15.40
N PHE A 303 -7.83 13.18 14.81
CA PHE A 303 -8.02 11.74 15.05
C PHE A 303 -7.53 11.29 16.44
N GLU A 304 -6.38 11.79 16.90
CA GLU A 304 -5.86 11.46 18.23
C GLU A 304 -6.81 11.90 19.35
N ASN A 305 -7.48 13.04 19.18
CA ASN A 305 -8.40 13.58 20.16
C ASN A 305 -9.86 13.15 19.94
N PHE A 306 -10.14 12.26 18.98
CA PHE A 306 -11.51 11.79 18.74
C PHE A 306 -11.95 10.87 19.90
N PRO A 307 -12.86 11.29 20.80
CA PRO A 307 -12.99 10.68 22.14
C PRO A 307 -13.42 9.22 22.17
N GLU A 308 -14.13 8.77 21.14
CA GLU A 308 -14.76 7.44 21.10
C GLU A 308 -14.00 6.46 20.22
N LEU A 309 -12.89 6.89 19.62
CA LEU A 309 -12.19 6.11 18.61
C LEU A 309 -11.66 4.79 19.21
N PRO A 310 -12.04 3.62 18.66
CA PRO A 310 -11.52 2.34 19.15
C PRO A 310 -9.99 2.30 19.10
N LYS A 311 -9.36 1.60 20.06
CA LYS A 311 -7.89 1.50 20.14
C LYS A 311 -7.27 0.80 18.93
N GLU A 312 -7.97 -0.17 18.35
CA GLU A 312 -7.47 -0.91 17.17
C GLU A 312 -7.76 -0.19 15.85
N THR A 313 -8.12 1.10 15.91
CA THR A 313 -8.36 1.86 14.69
C THR A 313 -7.07 2.07 13.94
N SER A 314 -7.12 1.86 12.63
CA SER A 314 -6.03 2.23 11.72
C SER A 314 -6.44 3.41 10.86
N ILE A 315 -5.52 4.34 10.64
CA ILE A 315 -5.76 5.49 9.77
C ILE A 315 -4.85 5.38 8.56
N VAL A 316 -5.47 5.42 7.39
CA VAL A 316 -4.82 5.41 6.10
C VAL A 316 -5.06 6.76 5.46
N ILE A 317 -3.98 7.46 5.13
CA ILE A 317 -4.02 8.76 4.47
C ILE A 317 -3.28 8.66 3.12
N THR A 318 -3.93 9.12 2.06
CA THR A 318 -3.40 9.08 0.69
C THR A 318 -3.56 10.43 0.00
N TYR A 319 -2.83 10.63 -1.09
CA TYR A 319 -3.11 11.74 -2.00
C TYR A 319 -4.29 11.39 -2.93
N PRO A 320 -4.95 12.38 -3.56
CA PRO A 320 -5.87 12.16 -4.66
C PRO A 320 -5.19 11.34 -5.77
N SER A 321 -5.95 10.45 -6.41
CA SER A 321 -5.47 9.75 -7.60
C SER A 321 -5.15 10.76 -8.71
N ASP A 322 -4.11 10.45 -9.50
CA ASP A 322 -3.72 11.29 -10.64
C ASP A 322 -4.92 11.50 -11.57
N GLY A 323 -5.16 12.77 -11.93
CA GLY A 323 -6.26 13.17 -12.81
C GLY A 323 -7.62 13.37 -12.13
N THR A 324 -7.82 13.01 -10.86
CA THR A 324 -9.11 13.25 -10.18
C THR A 324 -9.23 14.62 -9.52
N TYR A 325 -8.10 15.24 -9.16
CA TYR A 325 -8.07 16.56 -8.53
C TYR A 325 -6.82 17.32 -8.97
N ASP A 326 -7.00 18.55 -9.48
CA ASP A 326 -5.86 19.38 -9.87
C ASP A 326 -5.06 19.83 -8.64
N CYS A 327 -3.97 19.12 -8.41
CA CYS A 327 -2.96 19.47 -7.42
C CYS A 327 -1.75 20.16 -8.05
N GLU A 328 -1.67 20.26 -9.38
CA GLU A 328 -0.43 20.59 -10.11
C GLU A 328 0.06 22.00 -9.77
N ALA A 329 -0.85 22.97 -9.80
CA ALA A 329 -0.52 24.35 -9.44
C ALA A 329 -0.03 24.48 -7.99
N TYR A 330 -0.59 23.70 -7.06
CA TYR A 330 -0.10 23.67 -5.68
C TYR A 330 1.26 22.98 -5.60
N THR A 331 1.39 21.79 -6.16
CA THR A 331 2.63 21.01 -6.17
C THR A 331 3.78 21.82 -6.74
N LYS A 332 3.61 22.50 -7.89
CA LYS A 332 4.64 23.38 -8.48
C LYS A 332 5.10 24.49 -7.52
N ARG A 333 4.20 25.07 -6.71
CA ARG A 333 4.54 26.12 -5.74
C ARG A 333 5.42 25.61 -4.59
N VAL A 334 5.15 24.41 -4.10
CA VAL A 334 5.87 23.84 -2.95
C VAL A 334 6.99 22.87 -3.33
N TYR A 335 7.08 22.47 -4.60
CA TYR A 335 8.09 21.56 -5.11
C TYR A 335 9.51 22.07 -4.87
N ASN A 336 9.77 23.37 -4.97
CA ASN A 336 11.12 23.90 -4.73
C ASN A 336 11.44 24.12 -3.23
N ASN A 337 10.53 23.79 -2.31
CA ASN A 337 10.74 23.99 -0.89
C ASN A 337 11.49 22.79 -0.27
N PRO A 338 12.75 22.94 0.16
CA PRO A 338 13.55 21.84 0.72
C PRO A 338 12.95 21.23 2.00
N ARG A 339 12.02 21.93 2.66
CA ARG A 339 11.25 21.40 3.79
C ARG A 339 10.51 20.12 3.44
N TYR A 340 10.08 19.92 2.19
CA TYR A 340 9.27 18.76 1.78
C TYR A 340 10.06 17.66 1.05
N TRP A 341 11.37 17.83 0.90
CA TRP A 341 12.24 16.84 0.28
C TRP A 341 12.97 16.00 1.31
N ASP A 342 13.07 14.69 1.07
CA ASP A 342 13.97 13.82 1.82
C ASP A 342 14.65 12.86 0.86
N LEU A 343 15.98 12.71 0.99
CA LEU A 343 16.80 11.79 0.17
C LEU A 343 16.53 11.86 -1.35
N GLY A 344 16.25 13.05 -1.88
CA GLY A 344 15.97 13.25 -3.31
C GLY A 344 14.56 12.88 -3.77
N SER A 345 13.63 12.64 -2.84
CA SER A 345 12.21 12.45 -3.11
C SER A 345 11.37 13.60 -2.53
N TYR A 346 10.37 14.05 -3.27
CA TYR A 346 9.37 15.02 -2.83
C TYR A 346 8.13 14.27 -2.32
N ASP A 347 7.95 14.22 -1.00
CA ASP A 347 6.76 13.65 -0.36
C ASP A 347 6.54 14.31 1.01
N PRO A 348 5.71 15.38 1.07
CA PRO A 348 5.41 16.07 2.31
C PRO A 348 4.86 15.14 3.41
N LEU A 349 3.92 14.25 3.06
CA LEU A 349 3.27 13.32 3.99
C LEU A 349 4.26 12.32 4.58
N ALA A 350 5.00 11.59 3.74
CA ALA A 350 5.95 10.58 4.23
C ALA A 350 7.04 11.21 5.12
N LYS A 351 7.55 12.39 4.71
CA LYS A 351 8.55 13.11 5.51
C LYS A 351 7.99 13.59 6.84
N TRP A 352 6.74 14.08 6.86
CA TRP A 352 6.05 14.47 8.09
C TRP A 352 5.85 13.26 9.01
N GLN A 353 5.34 12.13 8.48
CA GLN A 353 5.10 10.91 9.27
C GLN A 353 6.39 10.41 9.93
N LEU A 354 7.49 10.35 9.18
CA LEU A 354 8.80 9.99 9.72
C LEU A 354 9.27 10.97 10.81
N THR A 355 9.05 12.27 10.60
CA THR A 355 9.42 13.31 11.57
C THR A 355 8.65 13.17 12.88
N GLN A 356 7.34 12.90 12.82
CA GLN A 356 6.52 12.71 14.02
C GLN A 356 6.91 11.44 14.77
N ALA A 357 7.14 10.33 14.05
CA ALA A 357 7.59 9.09 14.68
C ALA A 357 8.95 9.21 15.35
N ILE A 358 9.89 10.00 14.80
CA ILE A 358 11.17 10.28 15.45
C ILE A 358 10.98 11.10 16.73
N ARG A 359 10.07 12.07 16.72
CA ARG A 359 9.80 12.96 17.86
C ARG A 359 9.04 12.28 18.99
N HIS A 360 8.05 11.47 18.65
CA HIS A 360 7.06 10.93 19.59
C HIS A 360 7.20 9.41 19.81
N SER A 361 8.10 8.74 19.08
CA SER A 361 8.21 7.29 19.02
C SER A 361 6.97 6.60 18.45
N LEU A 362 7.11 5.32 18.10
CA LEU A 362 6.00 4.46 17.71
C LEU A 362 5.58 3.62 18.91
N SER A 363 4.28 3.63 19.26
CA SER A 363 3.73 2.86 20.37
C SER A 363 2.45 2.13 19.96
N TRP A 364 2.33 0.87 20.35
CA TRP A 364 1.10 0.08 20.20
C TRP A 364 -0.05 0.61 21.08
N ASP A 365 0.24 1.48 22.05
CA ASP A 365 -0.76 2.19 22.83
C ASP A 365 -1.29 3.44 22.12
N SER A 366 -0.66 3.85 21.01
CA SER A 366 -0.99 5.07 20.25
C SER A 366 -0.95 4.78 18.75
N THR A 367 -1.89 3.95 18.32
CA THR A 367 -2.10 3.48 16.93
C THR A 367 -2.93 4.46 16.09
N ASN A 368 -3.69 5.33 16.73
CA ASN A 368 -4.67 6.25 16.12
C ASN A 368 -4.05 7.55 15.58
N ASN A 369 -2.73 7.61 15.41
CA ASN A 369 -2.07 8.74 14.75
C ASN A 369 -1.83 8.44 13.27
N LEU A 370 -1.55 9.48 12.49
CA LEU A 370 -1.39 9.38 11.03
C LEU A 370 -0.11 8.68 10.59
N TYR A 371 0.86 8.44 11.48
CA TYR A 371 2.19 7.95 11.13
C TYR A 371 2.44 6.50 11.55
N PHE A 372 1.69 5.99 12.54
CA PHE A 372 1.92 4.67 13.11
C PHE A 372 1.75 3.57 12.07
N ARG A 373 0.56 3.49 11.44
CA ARG A 373 0.26 2.45 10.47
C ARG A 373 1.21 2.49 9.27
N ALA A 374 1.45 3.69 8.71
CA ALA A 374 2.31 3.87 7.54
C ALA A 374 3.74 3.36 7.79
N LEU A 375 4.31 3.67 8.95
CA LEU A 375 5.67 3.26 9.30
C LEU A 375 5.74 1.80 9.74
N VAL A 376 4.76 1.29 10.50
CA VAL A 376 4.70 -0.12 10.86
C VAL A 376 4.59 -0.99 9.61
N ASP A 377 3.71 -0.66 8.66
CA ASP A 377 3.59 -1.41 7.42
C ASP A 377 4.89 -1.39 6.60
N SER A 378 5.56 -0.23 6.53
CA SER A 378 6.86 -0.10 5.86
C SER A 378 7.94 -0.95 6.54
N MET A 379 8.02 -0.94 7.86
CA MET A 379 8.96 -1.78 8.63
C MET A 379 8.64 -3.26 8.52
N MET A 380 7.35 -3.63 8.51
CA MET A 380 6.93 -5.03 8.37
C MET A 380 7.29 -5.58 6.99
N ARG A 381 7.20 -4.77 5.92
CA ARG A 381 7.71 -5.15 4.59
C ARG A 381 9.22 -5.42 4.62
N ILE A 382 9.99 -4.59 5.31
CA ILE A 382 11.45 -4.80 5.46
C ILE A 382 11.73 -6.04 6.33
N LYS A 383 10.99 -6.25 7.42
CA LYS A 383 11.16 -7.39 8.32
C LYS A 383 10.83 -8.72 7.64
N ASN A 384 9.75 -8.76 6.86
CA ASN A 384 9.25 -9.95 6.18
C ASN A 384 9.88 -10.16 4.79
N ARG A 385 10.84 -9.32 4.40
CA ARG A 385 11.57 -9.50 3.15
C ARG A 385 12.29 -10.85 3.14
N PHE A 386 12.59 -11.33 1.94
CA PHE A 386 13.51 -12.44 1.77
C PHE A 386 14.91 -12.10 2.29
N ALA A 387 15.56 -13.02 2.97
CA ALA A 387 16.99 -12.97 3.22
C ALA A 387 17.55 -14.39 3.17
N SER A 388 18.58 -14.61 2.35
CA SER A 388 19.29 -15.89 2.22
C SER A 388 20.80 -15.67 2.09
N GLU A 389 21.58 -16.73 2.31
CA GLU A 389 23.01 -16.75 1.98
C GLU A 389 23.25 -17.04 0.49
N GLU A 390 22.34 -17.80 -0.14
CA GLU A 390 22.43 -18.18 -1.53
C GLU A 390 21.48 -17.35 -2.42
N PRO A 391 21.93 -16.84 -3.58
CA PRO A 391 21.09 -16.08 -4.49
C PRO A 391 19.93 -16.91 -5.04
N ALA A 392 18.74 -16.33 -5.07
CA ALA A 392 17.55 -16.97 -5.62
C ALA A 392 16.75 -16.02 -6.51
N LEU A 393 16.23 -16.54 -7.62
CA LEU A 393 15.29 -15.81 -8.46
C LEU A 393 13.90 -15.83 -7.79
N ARG A 394 13.47 -14.68 -7.28
CA ARG A 394 12.17 -14.53 -6.61
C ARG A 394 11.07 -14.03 -7.55
N THR A 395 11.45 -13.17 -8.49
CA THR A 395 10.54 -12.40 -9.36
C THR A 395 10.38 -13.03 -10.75
N SER A 396 10.55 -14.34 -10.89
CA SER A 396 10.06 -15.01 -12.12
C SER A 396 8.54 -14.93 -12.21
N ARG A 397 7.87 -14.60 -11.11
CA ARG A 397 6.42 -14.42 -10.98
C ARG A 397 6.03 -13.01 -11.40
N ILE A 398 5.11 -12.91 -12.37
CA ILE A 398 4.44 -11.65 -12.68
C ILE A 398 3.57 -11.29 -11.47
N GLU A 399 3.98 -10.27 -10.72
CA GLU A 399 3.19 -9.71 -9.61
C GLU A 399 1.82 -9.24 -10.14
N ALA A 400 0.77 -9.43 -9.34
CA ALA A 400 -0.63 -9.09 -9.61
C ALA A 400 -0.87 -7.75 -10.32
N CYS A 401 -0.04 -6.73 -10.02
CA CYS A 401 -0.11 -5.40 -10.66
C CYS A 401 0.08 -5.43 -12.19
N CYS A 402 0.68 -6.49 -12.73
CA CYS A 402 0.94 -6.68 -14.15
C CYS A 402 -0.09 -7.61 -14.82
N VAL A 403 -1.11 -8.08 -14.09
CA VAL A 403 -2.21 -8.91 -14.60
C VAL A 403 -3.53 -8.13 -14.48
N PRO A 404 -4.28 -7.91 -15.56
CA PRO A 404 -5.61 -7.32 -15.48
C PRO A 404 -6.52 -8.13 -14.54
N GLY A 405 -7.15 -7.46 -13.57
CA GLY A 405 -8.12 -8.08 -12.65
C GLY A 405 -7.57 -8.60 -11.33
N VAL A 406 -6.28 -8.43 -11.03
CA VAL A 406 -5.70 -8.78 -9.72
C VAL A 406 -5.21 -7.50 -9.02
N ARG A 407 -6.12 -6.86 -8.26
CA ARG A 407 -5.81 -5.82 -7.26
C ARG A 407 -6.68 -5.97 -6.04
#